data_AF-A0A1F4LX00-F1
#
_entry.id   AF-A0A1F4LX00-F1
#
_cell.length_a   1.000
_cell.length_b   1.000
_cell.length_c   1.000
_cell.angle_alpha   90.00
_cell.angle_beta   90.00
_cell.angle_gamma   90.00
#
_symmetry.space_group_name_H-M   'P 1'
#
loop_
_entity.id
_entity.type
_entity.pdbx_description
1 polymer ?
#
loop_
_entity_poly.entity_id
_entity_poly.type
_entity_poly.pdbx_seq_one_letter_code
_entity_poly.pdbx_strand_id
1 'polypeptide(L)'
;MREKLPRITSATALDKLRVHVSFEDGWASDVDLSGWIADFKSLKPLKDATLFARVALEEWGSGLTWDDEGPLSIAATTVYRLAAEQSGDAARSFDAWMMQHGFSASRAADTLGMSRRNVISYRTASRPIPKVVQLACKAIDMGAQV
;
A
#
# COMPACT_ATOMS: atom_id res chain seq x y z
N MET A 1 6.77 19.14 1.79
CA MET A 1 7.44 17.87 2.16
C MET A 1 7.09 16.89 1.07
N ARG A 2 8.08 16.46 0.28
CA ARG A 2 7.88 15.54 -0.85
C ARG A 2 7.29 14.25 -0.29
N GLU A 3 6.16 13.79 -0.81
CA GLU A 3 5.60 12.49 -0.42
C GLU A 3 6.59 11.41 -0.84
N LYS A 4 7.25 10.83 0.16
CA LYS A 4 8.24 9.80 -0.04
C LYS A 4 7.48 8.52 -0.35
N LEU A 5 7.79 7.91 -1.48
CA LEU A 5 7.25 6.61 -1.84
C LEU A 5 7.64 5.61 -0.75
N PRO A 6 6.75 4.68 -0.38
CA PRO A 6 7.07 3.67 0.60
C PRO A 6 8.26 2.84 0.08
N ARG A 7 9.23 2.60 0.95
CA ARG A 7 10.39 1.77 0.65
C ARG A 7 10.34 0.52 1.51
N ILE A 8 10.48 -0.63 0.86
CA ILE A 8 10.54 -1.92 1.55
C ILE A 8 11.99 -2.15 2.01
N THR A 9 12.15 -2.52 3.28
CA THR A 9 13.46 -2.78 3.90
C THR A 9 13.71 -4.27 4.12
N SER A 10 12.67 -5.07 4.24
CA SER A 10 12.76 -6.54 4.27
C SER A 10 11.49 -7.16 3.70
N ALA A 11 11.64 -8.33 3.07
CA ALA A 11 10.53 -9.16 2.62
C ALA A 11 10.83 -10.63 2.92
N THR A 12 9.85 -11.37 3.40
CA THR A 12 9.98 -12.81 3.66
C THR A 12 8.72 -13.52 3.22
N ALA A 13 8.86 -14.50 2.32
CA ALA A 13 7.73 -15.31 1.87
C ALA A 13 7.17 -16.15 3.02
N LEU A 14 5.85 -16.19 3.09
CA LEU A 14 5.06 -17.02 3.99
C LEU A 14 4.25 -18.04 3.16
N ASP A 15 3.41 -18.82 3.82
CA ASP A 15 2.48 -19.73 3.15
C ASP A 15 1.36 -18.97 2.41
N LYS A 16 0.66 -19.69 1.49
CA LYS A 16 -0.54 -19.20 0.80
C LYS A 16 -0.37 -17.87 0.06
N LEU A 17 0.79 -17.66 -0.57
CA LEU A 17 1.10 -16.44 -1.34
C LEU A 17 1.12 -15.16 -0.48
N ARG A 18 1.48 -15.30 0.80
CA ARG A 18 1.65 -14.16 1.70
C ARG A 18 3.12 -13.76 1.82
N VAL A 19 3.39 -12.49 2.05
CA VAL A 19 4.74 -11.97 2.32
C VAL A 19 4.70 -11.12 3.58
N HIS A 20 5.59 -11.40 4.52
CA HIS A 20 5.88 -10.48 5.61
C HIS A 20 6.81 -9.38 5.09
N VAL A 21 6.37 -8.11 5.15
CA VAL A 21 7.15 -6.96 4.69
C VAL A 21 7.38 -5.96 5.80
N SER A 22 8.57 -5.35 5.80
CA SER A 22 8.91 -4.20 6.64
C SER A 22 9.17 -2.99 5.76
N PHE A 23 8.77 -1.82 6.23
CA PHE A 23 8.95 -0.54 5.56
C PHE A 23 9.97 0.32 6.30
N GLU A 24 10.51 1.33 5.62
CA GLU A 24 11.54 2.23 6.17
C GLU A 24 11.10 3.08 7.37
N ASP A 25 9.79 3.24 7.57
CA ASP A 25 9.23 3.97 8.71
C ASP A 25 9.03 3.08 9.95
N GLY A 26 9.50 1.83 9.89
CA GLY A 26 9.43 0.85 10.98
C GLY A 26 8.11 0.08 11.02
N TRP A 27 7.16 0.33 10.12
CA TRP A 27 5.95 -0.46 10.02
C TRP A 27 6.23 -1.80 9.34
N ALA A 28 5.60 -2.86 9.83
CA ALA A 28 5.64 -4.18 9.21
C ALA A 28 4.25 -4.79 9.17
N SER A 29 3.98 -5.60 8.16
CA SER A 29 2.69 -6.24 7.97
C SER A 29 2.81 -7.50 7.10
N ASP A 30 1.87 -8.42 7.30
CA ASP A 30 1.70 -9.57 6.41
C ASP A 30 0.74 -9.19 5.29
N VAL A 31 1.15 -9.42 4.05
CA VAL A 31 0.37 -9.08 2.85
C VAL A 31 0.04 -10.34 2.09
N ASP A 32 -1.24 -10.62 1.90
CA ASP A 32 -1.75 -11.62 0.98
C ASP A 32 -1.75 -11.06 -0.45
N LEU A 33 -0.96 -11.70 -1.32
CA LEU A 33 -0.82 -11.33 -2.72
C LEU A 33 -1.68 -12.22 -3.65
N SER A 34 -2.43 -13.20 -3.12
CA SER A 34 -3.17 -14.18 -3.91
C SER A 34 -4.18 -13.54 -4.87
N GLY A 35 -4.94 -12.56 -4.40
CA GLY A 35 -5.89 -11.80 -5.23
C GLY A 35 -5.19 -11.01 -6.34
N TRP A 36 -4.12 -10.28 -5.98
CA TRP A 36 -3.33 -9.51 -6.95
C TRP A 36 -2.69 -10.41 -8.02
N ILE A 37 -2.08 -11.53 -7.60
CA ILE A 37 -1.49 -12.52 -8.52
C ILE A 37 -2.55 -13.15 -9.44
N ALA A 38 -3.80 -13.30 -8.97
CA ALA A 38 -4.88 -13.84 -9.79
C ALA A 38 -5.30 -12.88 -10.91
N ASP A 39 -5.29 -11.56 -10.65
CA ASP A 39 -5.72 -10.52 -11.57
C ASP A 39 -4.73 -10.27 -12.72
N PHE A 40 -3.42 -10.47 -12.47
CA PHE A 40 -2.38 -10.19 -13.46
C PHE A 40 -1.79 -11.46 -14.08
N LYS A 41 -1.97 -11.63 -15.40
CA LYS A 41 -1.48 -12.80 -16.14
C LYS A 41 0.03 -13.01 -16.01
N SER A 42 0.82 -11.92 -15.98
CA SER A 42 2.28 -11.97 -15.83
C SER A 42 2.71 -12.62 -14.52
N LEU A 43 1.95 -12.44 -13.44
CA LEU A 43 2.29 -12.91 -12.09
C LEU A 43 1.85 -14.36 -11.82
N LYS A 44 1.07 -14.99 -12.71
CA LYS A 44 0.59 -16.37 -12.53
C LYS A 44 1.66 -17.42 -12.21
N PRO A 45 2.92 -17.33 -12.73
CA PRO A 45 3.99 -18.24 -12.33
C PRO A 45 4.25 -18.26 -10.81
N LEU A 46 3.98 -17.16 -10.10
CA LEU A 46 4.13 -17.05 -8.64
C LEU A 46 3.20 -17.97 -7.85
N LYS A 47 2.24 -18.66 -8.49
CA LYS A 47 1.45 -19.70 -7.83
C LYS A 47 2.28 -20.93 -7.48
N ASP A 48 3.44 -21.12 -8.11
CA ASP A 48 4.42 -22.11 -7.69
C ASP A 48 5.09 -21.66 -6.38
N ALA A 49 4.96 -22.48 -5.33
CA ALA A 49 5.48 -22.14 -4.01
C ALA A 49 7.02 -22.03 -3.98
N THR A 50 7.72 -22.79 -4.82
CA THR A 50 9.19 -22.76 -4.90
C THR A 50 9.67 -21.48 -5.56
N LEU A 51 8.98 -21.01 -6.59
CA LEU A 51 9.24 -19.71 -7.20
C LEU A 51 8.88 -18.60 -6.21
N PHE A 52 7.70 -18.64 -5.60
CA PHE A 52 7.24 -17.62 -4.65
C PHE A 52 8.17 -17.45 -3.44
N ALA A 53 8.78 -18.52 -2.97
CA ALA A 53 9.74 -18.47 -1.87
C ALA A 53 11.01 -17.66 -2.19
N ARG A 54 11.28 -17.35 -3.47
CA ARG A 54 12.43 -16.57 -3.93
C ARG A 54 12.21 -15.06 -3.88
N VAL A 55 11.17 -14.59 -3.17
CA VAL A 55 10.90 -13.16 -3.04
C VAL A 55 12.16 -12.41 -2.61
N ALA A 56 12.48 -11.37 -3.35
CA ALA A 56 13.58 -10.47 -3.10
C ALA A 56 13.10 -9.03 -3.20
N LEU A 57 13.94 -8.09 -2.74
CA LEU A 57 13.70 -6.67 -2.92
C LEU A 57 14.29 -6.24 -4.26
N GLU A 58 13.56 -5.41 -5.00
CA GLU A 58 14.14 -4.66 -6.11
C GLU A 58 15.19 -3.65 -5.60
N GLU A 59 15.94 -3.06 -6.54
CA GLU A 59 16.94 -2.04 -6.23
C GLU A 59 16.32 -0.93 -5.36
N TRP A 60 17.05 -0.53 -4.32
CA TRP A 60 16.59 0.48 -3.36
C TRP A 60 15.25 0.16 -2.65
N GLY A 61 14.75 -1.07 -2.67
CA GLY A 61 13.48 -1.43 -2.05
C GLY A 61 12.27 -0.81 -2.74
N SER A 62 12.37 -0.56 -4.05
CA SER A 62 11.29 -0.01 -4.89
C SER A 62 10.11 -0.96 -5.10
N GLY A 63 10.29 -2.23 -4.75
CA GLY A 63 9.30 -3.28 -4.94
C GLY A 63 9.79 -4.64 -4.46
N LEU A 64 8.93 -5.63 -4.68
CA LEU A 64 9.25 -7.05 -4.55
C LEU A 64 9.48 -7.63 -5.94
N THR A 65 10.46 -8.50 -6.07
CA THR A 65 10.75 -9.22 -7.31
C THR A 65 11.00 -10.70 -7.06
N TRP A 66 10.74 -11.52 -8.08
CA TRP A 66 10.99 -12.96 -8.10
C TRP A 66 11.87 -13.39 -9.28
N ASP A 67 12.23 -12.47 -10.17
CA ASP A 67 13.04 -12.67 -11.37
C ASP A 67 13.94 -11.47 -11.68
N ASP A 68 14.39 -10.78 -10.63
CA ASP A 68 15.22 -9.56 -10.68
C ASP A 68 14.52 -8.39 -11.39
N GLU A 69 14.88 -8.09 -12.64
CA GLU A 69 14.30 -7.00 -13.45
C GLU A 69 13.21 -7.49 -14.43
N GLY A 70 12.64 -8.66 -14.17
CA GLY A 70 11.64 -9.29 -15.03
C GLY A 70 10.19 -8.88 -14.74
N PRO A 71 9.24 -9.52 -15.45
CA PRO A 71 7.81 -9.25 -15.29
C PRO A 71 7.21 -9.76 -13.97
N LEU A 72 7.97 -10.50 -13.15
CA LEU A 72 7.53 -10.99 -11.85
C LEU A 72 7.93 -10.01 -10.75
N SER A 73 7.50 -8.76 -10.88
CA SER A 73 7.69 -7.74 -9.86
C SER A 73 6.40 -7.02 -9.46
N ILE A 74 6.39 -6.50 -8.24
CA ILE A 74 5.28 -5.73 -7.66
C ILE A 74 5.87 -4.51 -6.96
N ALA A 75 5.50 -3.32 -7.44
CA ALA A 75 5.97 -2.06 -6.89
C ALA A 75 5.63 -1.89 -5.39
N ALA A 76 6.51 -1.24 -4.64
CA ALA A 76 6.36 -1.02 -3.20
C ALA A 76 5.11 -0.21 -2.84
N THR A 77 4.67 0.69 -3.71
CA THR A 77 3.40 1.41 -3.55
C THR A 77 2.20 0.47 -3.55
N THR A 78 2.19 -0.51 -4.45
CA THR A 78 1.15 -1.53 -4.52
C THR A 78 1.18 -2.43 -3.30
N VAL A 79 2.37 -2.90 -2.89
CA VAL A 79 2.53 -3.72 -1.68
C VAL A 79 2.09 -2.98 -0.44
N TYR A 80 2.47 -1.71 -0.28
CA TYR A 80 2.07 -0.86 0.84
C TYR A 80 0.56 -0.66 0.88
N ARG A 81 -0.08 -0.40 -0.26
CA ARG A 81 -1.53 -0.25 -0.36
C ARG A 81 -2.25 -1.54 0.06
N LEU A 82 -1.83 -2.70 -0.46
CA LEU A 82 -2.42 -4.00 -0.10
C LEU A 82 -2.19 -4.30 1.39
N ALA A 83 -1.00 -4.05 1.93
CA ALA A 83 -0.70 -4.18 3.35
C ALA A 83 -1.64 -3.33 4.20
N ALA A 84 -1.84 -2.08 3.81
CA ALA A 84 -2.64 -1.12 4.55
C ALA A 84 -4.11 -1.55 4.58
N GLU A 85 -4.67 -1.91 3.43
CA GLU A 85 -6.04 -2.42 3.29
C GLU A 85 -6.30 -3.68 4.13
N GLN A 86 -5.34 -4.62 4.14
CA GLN A 86 -5.47 -5.90 4.84
C GLN A 86 -5.21 -5.81 6.35
N SER A 87 -4.41 -4.84 6.79
CA SER A 87 -4.06 -4.66 8.21
C SER A 87 -5.24 -4.23 9.09
N GLY A 88 -6.29 -3.63 8.49
CA GLY A 88 -7.36 -2.97 9.23
C GLY A 88 -6.95 -1.65 9.90
N ASP A 89 -5.70 -1.19 9.71
CA ASP A 89 -5.24 0.11 10.19
C ASP A 89 -5.78 1.23 9.29
N ALA A 90 -6.75 1.98 9.84
CA ALA A 90 -7.39 3.06 9.13
C ALA A 90 -6.42 4.20 8.76
N ALA A 91 -5.41 4.49 9.60
CA ALA A 91 -4.43 5.53 9.31
C ALA A 91 -3.52 5.13 8.14
N ARG A 92 -3.09 3.87 8.11
CA ARG A 92 -2.33 3.30 6.98
C ARG A 92 -3.16 3.27 5.72
N SER A 93 -4.42 2.86 5.80
CA SER A 93 -5.34 2.85 4.66
C SER A 93 -5.56 4.25 4.09
N PHE A 94 -5.68 5.26 4.96
CA PHE A 94 -5.84 6.66 4.55
C PHE A 94 -4.56 7.24 3.93
N ASP A 95 -3.39 6.91 4.49
CA ASP A 95 -2.09 7.30 3.90
C ASP A 95 -1.89 6.66 2.52
N ALA A 96 -2.21 5.36 2.38
CA ALA A 96 -2.17 4.67 1.09
C ALA A 96 -3.13 5.28 0.07
N TRP A 97 -4.35 5.62 0.48
CA TRP A 97 -5.33 6.32 -0.36
C TRP A 97 -4.78 7.68 -0.85
N MET A 98 -4.18 8.49 0.05
CA MET A 98 -3.56 9.75 -0.35
C MET A 98 -2.43 9.54 -1.36
N MET A 99 -1.57 8.54 -1.16
CA MET A 99 -0.48 8.20 -2.08
C MET A 99 -1.00 7.77 -3.46
N GLN A 100 -2.05 6.93 -3.48
CA GLN A 100 -2.66 6.45 -4.72
C GLN A 100 -3.19 7.59 -5.60
N HIS A 101 -3.75 8.64 -4.97
CA HIS A 101 -4.26 9.83 -5.66
C HIS A 101 -3.21 10.94 -5.84
N GLY A 102 -1.99 10.76 -5.33
CA GLY A 102 -0.94 11.79 -5.34
C GLY A 102 -1.31 13.04 -4.53
N PHE A 103 -2.12 12.88 -3.49
CA PHE A 103 -2.63 13.99 -2.70
C PHE A 103 -1.68 14.38 -1.59
N SER A 104 -1.14 15.60 -1.68
CA SER A 104 -0.58 16.27 -0.51
C SER A 104 -1.62 16.44 0.60
N ALA A 105 -1.18 16.63 1.85
CA ALA A 105 -2.08 16.92 2.97
C ALA A 105 -2.99 18.13 2.75
N SER A 106 -2.54 19.13 1.98
CA SER A 106 -3.38 20.27 1.61
C SER A 106 -4.41 19.88 0.56
N ARG A 107 -3.99 19.13 -0.47
CA ARG A 107 -4.91 18.68 -1.53
C ARG A 107 -5.99 17.74 -0.98
N ALA A 108 -5.63 16.79 -0.13
CA ALA A 108 -6.60 15.91 0.53
C ALA A 108 -7.58 16.70 1.41
N ALA A 109 -7.10 17.74 2.10
CA ALA A 109 -7.95 18.61 2.92
C ALA A 109 -8.98 19.36 2.05
N ASP A 110 -8.55 19.91 0.92
CA ASP A 110 -9.42 20.58 -0.04
C ASP A 110 -10.46 19.59 -0.61
N THR A 111 -10.01 18.41 -1.07
CA THR A 111 -10.89 17.37 -1.65
C THR A 111 -11.91 16.85 -0.64
N LEU A 112 -11.53 16.70 0.63
CA LEU A 112 -12.42 16.19 1.69
C LEU A 112 -13.21 17.29 2.42
N GLY A 113 -13.04 18.56 2.05
CA GLY A 113 -13.71 19.69 2.67
C GLY A 113 -13.39 19.85 4.17
N MET A 114 -12.13 19.67 4.58
CA MET A 114 -11.71 19.76 5.97
C MET A 114 -10.39 20.49 6.15
N SER A 115 -9.98 20.74 7.40
CA SER A 115 -8.68 21.38 7.65
C SER A 115 -7.51 20.43 7.37
N ARG A 116 -6.39 20.98 6.86
CA ARG A 116 -5.10 20.28 6.74
C ARG A 116 -4.65 19.64 8.05
N ARG A 117 -4.98 20.26 9.20
CA ARG A 117 -4.68 19.71 10.53
C ARG A 117 -5.40 18.38 10.76
N ASN A 118 -6.68 18.26 10.37
CA ASN A 118 -7.42 17.01 10.51
C ASN A 118 -6.82 15.89 9.67
N VAL A 119 -6.47 16.18 8.41
CA VAL A 119 -5.79 15.22 7.52
C VAL A 119 -4.50 14.70 8.15
N ILE A 120 -3.67 15.60 8.70
CA ILE A 120 -2.44 15.20 9.40
C ILE A 120 -2.76 14.36 10.64
N SER A 121 -3.75 14.76 11.45
CA SER A 121 -4.10 14.02 12.66
C SER A 121 -4.60 12.60 12.37
N TYR A 122 -5.31 12.39 11.27
CA TYR A 122 -5.74 11.07 10.80
C TYR A 122 -4.57 10.24 10.30
N ARG A 123 -3.72 10.84 9.46
CA ARG A 123 -2.53 10.19 8.90
C ARG A 123 -1.55 9.71 9.97
N THR A 124 -1.39 10.46 11.07
CA THR A 124 -0.51 10.08 12.18
C THR A 124 -1.18 9.24 13.26
N ALA A 125 -2.42 8.79 13.02
CA ALA A 125 -3.26 8.08 14.00
C ALA A 125 -3.47 8.82 15.34
N SER A 126 -3.12 10.11 15.43
CA SER A 126 -3.36 10.92 16.63
C SER A 126 -4.85 11.19 16.90
N ARG A 127 -5.69 11.02 15.87
CA ARG A 127 -7.14 10.97 15.98
C ARG A 127 -7.70 9.84 15.12
N PRO A 128 -8.75 9.13 15.58
CA PRO A 128 -9.41 8.13 14.77
C PRO A 128 -10.08 8.78 13.55
N ILE A 129 -10.08 8.07 12.42
CA ILE A 129 -10.69 8.52 11.17
C ILE A 129 -12.21 8.30 11.25
N PRO A 130 -13.05 9.35 11.21
CA PRO A 130 -14.49 9.20 11.25
C PRO A 130 -15.00 8.37 10.07
N LYS A 131 -16.06 7.57 10.27
CA LYS A 131 -16.69 6.76 9.21
C LYS A 131 -17.07 7.59 7.98
N VAL A 132 -17.55 8.81 8.18
CA VAL A 132 -17.90 9.73 7.09
C VAL A 132 -16.71 10.10 6.20
N VAL A 133 -15.50 10.19 6.77
CA VAL A 133 -14.28 10.45 6.01
C VAL A 133 -13.87 9.20 5.22
N GLN A 134 -13.95 8.02 5.83
CA GLN A 134 -13.68 6.75 5.13
C GLN A 134 -14.64 6.53 3.95
N LEU A 135 -15.92 6.85 4.13
CA LEU A 135 -16.91 6.80 3.05
C LEU A 135 -16.61 7.81 1.95
N ALA A 136 -16.16 9.02 2.30
CA ALA A 136 -15.75 10.03 1.32
C ALA A 136 -14.53 9.56 0.49
N CYS A 137 -13.50 8.98 1.12
CA CYS A 137 -12.36 8.39 0.42
C CYS A 137 -12.82 7.32 -0.59
N LYS A 138 -13.69 6.40 -0.13
CA LYS A 138 -14.25 5.35 -1.01
C LYS A 138 -15.08 5.93 -2.16
N ALA A 139 -15.84 6.99 -1.93
CA ALA A 139 -16.60 7.66 -3.00
C ALA A 139 -15.66 8.25 -4.07
N ILE A 140 -14.56 8.87 -3.65
CA ILE A 140 -13.53 9.41 -4.55
C ILE A 140 -12.85 8.30 -5.35
N ASP A 141 -12.58 7.14 -4.74
CA ASP A 141 -12.05 5.95 -5.46
C ASP A 141 -13.00 5.46 -6.56
N MET A 142 -14.31 5.61 -6.35
CA MET A 142 -15.35 5.30 -7.34
C MET A 142 -15.54 6.41 -8.39
N GLY A 143 -14.70 7.45 -8.38
CA GLY A 143 -14.72 8.54 -9.35
C GLY A 143 -15.64 9.71 -9.00
N ALA A 144 -16.13 9.81 -7.75
CA ALA A 144 -16.86 10.99 -7.32
C ALA A 144 -15.95 12.23 -7.39
N GLN A 145 -16.46 13.30 -8.01
CA GLN A 145 -15.84 14.61 -7.99
C GLN A 145 -16.66 15.51 -7.06
N VAL A 146 -16.00 16.14 -6.10
CA VAL A 146 -16.57 17.10 -5.14
C VAL A 146 -16.09 18.50 -5.45
#